data_AF-A0A080M4A7-F1
#
_entry.id   AF-A0A080M4A7-F1
#
_cell.length_a   1.000
_cell.length_b   1.000
_cell.length_c   1.000
_cell.angle_alpha   90.00
_cell.angle_beta   90.00
_cell.angle_gamma   90.00
#
_symmetry.space_group_name_H-M   'P 1'
#
loop_
_entity.id
_entity.type
_entity.pdbx_description
1 polymer ?
#
loop_
_entity_poly.entity_id
_entity_poly.type
_entity_poly.pdbx_seq_one_letter_code
_entity_poly.pdbx_strand_id
1 'polypeptide(L)'
;MSASATPPGDDPIAAATHALKLKRLAGKTGEKPGRKKGRKTARMVRCEVRLTNSEFLDLSRLKKQLARKGVSASKEELIRAGLLLLVHLDRSELKSAIRDVIAPEPATQESE
;
A
#
# COMPACT_ATOMS: atom_id res chain seq x y z
N MET A 1 7.27 8.39 -79.54
CA MET A 1 7.93 7.40 -78.67
C MET A 1 9.07 8.07 -77.94
N SER A 2 9.31 7.62 -76.70
CA SER A 2 10.42 7.95 -75.80
C SER A 2 10.27 9.21 -74.93
N ALA A 3 9.85 9.00 -73.68
CA ALA A 3 10.10 9.91 -72.56
C ALA A 3 10.92 9.16 -71.49
N SER A 4 11.98 9.81 -71.00
CA SER A 4 13.06 9.26 -70.20
C SER A 4 12.65 8.77 -68.81
N ALA A 5 13.13 7.60 -68.41
CA ALA A 5 13.14 7.15 -67.03
C ALA A 5 14.29 7.83 -66.26
N THR A 6 13.97 8.67 -65.29
CA THR A 6 14.90 9.21 -64.29
C THR A 6 14.83 8.32 -63.04
N PRO A 7 15.95 7.87 -62.46
CA PRO A 7 15.93 7.17 -61.19
C PRO A 7 15.96 8.19 -60.05
N PRO A 8 15.17 8.03 -58.97
CA PRO A 8 15.48 8.71 -57.73
C PRO A 8 15.99 7.67 -56.73
N GLY A 9 17.32 7.55 -56.71
CA GLY A 9 18.01 7.51 -55.42
C GLY A 9 17.85 8.89 -54.76
N ASP A 10 17.96 8.92 -53.43
CA ASP A 10 17.98 10.13 -52.61
C ASP A 10 16.64 10.84 -52.39
N ASP A 11 15.62 10.09 -51.98
CA ASP A 11 14.62 10.70 -51.09
C ASP A 11 15.09 10.57 -49.62
N PRO A 12 15.60 11.65 -49.00
CA PRO A 12 16.11 11.63 -47.64
C PRO A 12 15.03 11.24 -46.61
N ILE A 13 13.75 11.43 -46.96
CA ILE A 13 12.61 11.09 -46.12
C ILE A 13 12.39 9.57 -46.13
N ALA A 14 12.53 8.93 -47.29
CA ALA A 14 12.45 7.48 -47.42
C ALA A 14 13.61 6.78 -46.67
N ALA A 15 14.82 7.34 -46.74
CA ALA A 15 15.98 6.84 -45.99
C ALA A 15 15.80 7.01 -44.46
N ALA A 16 15.31 8.17 -44.01
CA ALA A 16 15.06 8.45 -42.59
C ALA A 16 13.96 7.54 -42.00
N THR A 17 12.91 7.26 -42.76
CA THR A 17 11.82 6.37 -42.32
C THR A 17 12.27 4.91 -42.23
N HIS A 18 13.12 4.45 -43.15
CA HIS A 18 13.73 3.12 -43.07
C HIS A 18 14.66 2.99 -41.85
N ALA A 19 15.47 4.02 -41.56
CA ALA A 19 16.34 4.04 -40.39
C ALA A 19 15.54 4.04 -39.06
N LEU A 20 14.41 4.74 -38.99
CA LEU A 20 13.51 4.73 -37.83
C LEU A 20 12.82 3.37 -37.63
N LYS A 21 12.42 2.69 -38.71
CA LYS A 21 11.86 1.33 -38.64
C LYS A 21 12.89 0.32 -38.13
N LEU A 22 14.14 0.39 -38.60
CA LEU A 22 15.22 -0.48 -38.11
C LEU A 22 15.51 -0.24 -36.62
N LYS A 23 15.54 1.01 -36.15
CA LYS A 23 15.70 1.32 -34.72
C LYS A 23 14.55 0.80 -33.86
N ARG A 24 13.31 0.84 -34.35
CA ARG A 24 12.14 0.27 -33.64
C ARG A 24 12.16 -1.27 -33.56
N LEU A 25 12.74 -1.94 -34.57
CA LEU A 25 12.91 -3.39 -34.57
C LEU A 25 14.07 -3.84 -33.66
N ALA A 26 15.16 -3.07 -33.61
CA ALA A 26 16.30 -3.32 -32.72
C ALA A 26 15.97 -3.10 -31.23
N GLY A 27 14.98 -2.25 -30.91
CA GLY A 27 14.53 -2.00 -29.53
C GLY A 27 13.59 -3.07 -28.95
N LYS A 28 13.41 -4.21 -29.63
CA LYS A 28 12.45 -5.27 -29.26
C LYS A 28 13.12 -6.58 -28.82
N THR A 29 14.33 -6.52 -28.27
CA THR A 29 14.79 -7.53 -27.30
C THR A 29 14.32 -7.10 -25.92
N GLY A 30 13.16 -7.64 -25.53
CA GLY A 30 12.54 -7.34 -24.25
C GLY A 30 13.41 -7.78 -23.08
N GLU A 31 14.18 -6.85 -22.52
CA GLU A 31 14.65 -6.96 -21.15
C GLU A 31 13.47 -6.59 -20.24
N LYS A 32 12.68 -7.59 -19.85
CA LYS A 32 11.75 -7.45 -18.72
C LYS A 32 12.59 -6.98 -17.53
N PRO A 33 12.22 -5.90 -16.82
CA PRO A 33 12.93 -5.54 -15.60
C PRO A 33 12.90 -6.75 -14.69
N GLY A 34 14.08 -7.31 -14.40
CA GLY A 34 14.23 -8.50 -13.59
C GLY A 34 13.39 -8.36 -12.34
N ARG A 35 12.44 -9.28 -12.13
CA ARG A 35 11.65 -9.39 -10.91
C ARG A 35 12.64 -9.30 -9.75
N LYS A 36 12.62 -8.18 -9.02
CA LYS A 36 13.41 -7.98 -7.80
C LYS A 36 13.20 -9.24 -6.94
N LYS A 37 14.28 -9.96 -6.64
CA LYS A 37 14.28 -11.12 -5.74
C LYS A 37 13.46 -10.73 -4.52
N GLY A 38 12.32 -11.40 -4.34
CA GLY A 38 11.36 -11.10 -3.29
C GLY A 38 12.10 -11.09 -1.96
N ARG A 39 12.15 -9.92 -1.33
CA ARG A 39 12.52 -9.80 0.08
C ARG A 39 11.63 -10.83 0.79
N LYS A 40 12.23 -11.80 1.48
CA LYS A 40 11.50 -12.74 2.34
C LYS A 40 10.79 -11.89 3.40
N THR A 41 9.58 -11.45 3.12
CA THR A 41 8.72 -10.81 4.10
C THR A 41 8.44 -11.86 5.16
N ALA A 42 8.56 -11.48 6.43
CA ALA A 42 8.16 -12.35 7.53
C ALA A 42 6.75 -12.88 7.23
N ARG A 43 6.52 -14.18 7.48
CA ARG A 43 5.22 -14.79 7.22
C ARG A 43 4.19 -14.10 8.10
N MET A 44 3.38 -13.23 7.51
CA MET A 44 2.30 -12.55 8.20
C MET A 44 1.07 -13.45 8.24
N VAL A 45 0.42 -13.52 9.39
CA VAL A 45 -0.87 -14.21 9.57
C VAL A 45 -1.97 -13.14 9.58
N ARG A 46 -3.06 -13.39 8.84
CA ARG A 46 -4.24 -12.53 8.88
C ARG A 46 -4.99 -12.78 10.18
N CYS A 47 -5.23 -11.73 10.94
CA CYS A 47 -6.08 -11.75 12.14
C CYS A 47 -7.24 -10.78 11.91
N GLU A 48 -8.46 -11.23 12.19
CA GLU A 48 -9.65 -10.40 12.14
C GLU A 48 -10.16 -10.16 13.54
N VAL A 49 -10.32 -8.89 13.90
CA VAL A 49 -10.87 -8.46 15.18
C VAL A 49 -12.15 -7.68 14.90
N ARG A 50 -13.23 -8.05 15.56
CA ARG A 50 -14.48 -7.29 15.52
C ARG A 50 -14.38 -6.16 16.52
N LEU A 51 -14.60 -4.94 16.03
CA LEU A 51 -14.59 -3.73 16.85
C LEU A 51 -15.99 -3.12 16.86
N THR A 52 -16.36 -2.52 17.98
CA THR A 52 -17.53 -1.65 18.05
C THR A 52 -17.29 -0.37 17.25
N ASN A 53 -18.37 0.35 16.92
CA ASN A 53 -18.25 1.58 16.14
C ASN A 53 -17.48 2.68 16.92
N SER A 54 -17.68 2.74 18.24
CA SER A 54 -16.93 3.63 19.15
C SER A 54 -15.43 3.31 19.12
N GLU A 55 -15.04 2.05 19.29
CA GLU A 55 -13.63 1.63 19.23
C GLU A 55 -12.96 2.01 17.91
N PHE A 56 -13.67 1.82 16.78
CA PHE A 56 -13.15 2.19 15.47
C PHE A 56 -12.96 3.71 15.31
N LEU A 57 -13.87 4.51 15.89
CA LEU A 57 -13.75 5.97 15.92
C LEU A 57 -12.59 6.41 16.81
N ASP A 58 -12.38 5.77 17.95
CA ASP A 58 -11.27 6.08 18.86
C ASP A 58 -9.90 5.77 18.24
N LEU A 59 -9.76 4.65 17.51
CA LEU A 59 -8.56 4.39 16.70
C LEU A 59 -8.33 5.48 15.64
N SER A 60 -9.41 5.99 15.05
CA SER A 60 -9.33 7.05 14.05
C SER A 60 -8.93 8.41 14.66
N ARG A 61 -9.41 8.69 15.88
CA ARG A 61 -9.01 9.88 16.67
C ARG A 61 -7.54 9.79 17.07
N LEU A 62 -7.10 8.65 17.60
CA LEU A 62 -5.70 8.41 17.96
C LEU A 62 -4.77 8.60 16.76
N LYS A 63 -5.12 8.03 15.61
CA LYS A 63 -4.35 8.22 14.36
C LYS A 63 -4.21 9.71 14.02
N LYS A 64 -5.28 10.50 14.11
CA LYS A 64 -5.23 11.95 13.85
C LYS A 64 -4.33 12.68 14.85
N GLN A 65 -4.42 12.33 16.14
CA GLN A 65 -3.58 12.93 17.17
C GLN A 65 -2.09 12.64 16.94
N LEU A 66 -1.75 11.42 16.53
CA LEU A 66 -0.37 11.06 16.20
C LEU A 66 0.14 11.78 14.95
N ALA A 67 -0.69 11.90 13.92
CA ALA A 67 -0.34 12.64 12.71
C ALA A 67 -0.04 14.12 13.01
N ARG A 68 -0.79 14.75 13.93
CA ARG A 68 -0.51 16.12 14.42
C ARG A 68 0.84 16.24 15.13
N LYS A 69 1.36 15.13 15.69
CA LYS A 69 2.69 15.03 16.31
C LYS A 69 3.77 14.56 15.33
N GLY A 70 3.47 14.49 14.03
CA GLY A 70 4.41 14.07 12.99
C GLY A 70 4.55 12.55 12.83
N VAL A 71 3.74 11.75 13.54
CA VAL A 71 3.78 10.28 13.44
C VAL A 71 2.67 9.80 12.52
N SER A 72 3.04 9.35 11.32
CA SER A 72 2.13 8.70 10.39
C SER A 72 2.05 7.20 10.69
N ALA A 73 0.86 6.71 11.02
CA ALA A 73 0.60 5.29 11.26
C ALA A 73 -0.75 4.87 10.66
N SER A 74 -0.79 3.66 10.10
CA SER A 74 -2.01 2.96 9.72
C SER A 74 -2.73 2.39 10.94
N LYS A 75 -4.01 2.04 10.79
CA LYS A 75 -4.77 1.42 11.89
C LYS A 75 -4.17 0.07 12.31
N GLU A 76 -3.68 -0.71 11.33
CA GLU A 76 -3.00 -1.97 11.62
C GLU A 76 -1.71 -1.78 12.42
N GLU A 77 -0.91 -0.76 12.09
CA GLU A 77 0.31 -0.45 12.84
C GLU A 77 -0.01 0.00 14.27
N LEU A 78 -1.09 0.75 14.48
CA LEU A 78 -1.56 1.11 15.82
C LEU A 78 -1.99 -0.12 16.62
N ILE A 79 -2.74 -1.04 16.00
CA ILE A 79 -3.15 -2.29 16.65
C ILE A 79 -1.92 -3.14 17.00
N ARG A 80 -0.96 -3.29 16.08
CA ARG A 80 0.30 -4.02 16.35
C ARG A 80 1.13 -3.35 17.45
N ALA A 81 1.23 -2.03 17.45
CA ALA A 81 1.92 -1.30 18.52
C ALA A 81 1.23 -1.53 19.87
N GLY A 82 -0.10 -1.47 19.91
CA GLY A 82 -0.89 -1.82 21.10
C GLY A 82 -0.58 -3.23 21.60
N LEU A 83 -0.58 -4.23 20.72
CA LEU A 83 -0.24 -5.62 21.08
C LEU A 83 1.16 -5.74 21.69
N LEU A 84 2.14 -5.00 21.18
CA LEU A 84 3.50 -5.00 21.75
C LEU A 84 3.53 -4.34 23.13
N LEU A 85 2.74 -3.28 23.34
CA LEU A 85 2.64 -2.60 24.63
C LEU A 85 1.95 -3.46 25.69
N LEU A 86 0.98 -4.30 25.31
CA LEU A 86 0.26 -5.19 26.23
C LEU A 86 1.21 -6.11 27.02
N VAL A 87 2.36 -6.49 26.45
CA VAL A 87 3.37 -7.34 27.11
C VAL A 87 4.02 -6.63 28.31
N HIS A 88 4.02 -5.30 28.31
CA HIS A 88 4.68 -4.47 29.31
C HIS A 88 3.72 -3.88 30.35
N LEU A 89 2.40 -4.11 30.21
CA LEU A 89 1.42 -3.63 31.17
C LEU A 89 1.44 -4.45 32.47
N ASP A 90 1.01 -3.82 33.56
CA ASP A 90 0.76 -4.54 34.80
C ASP A 90 -0.37 -5.56 34.59
N ARG A 91 -0.19 -6.76 35.15
CA ARG A 91 -1.16 -7.85 35.03
C ARG A 91 -2.52 -7.49 35.66
N SER A 92 -2.52 -6.66 36.70
CA SER A 92 -3.74 -6.18 37.37
C SER A 92 -4.52 -5.22 36.48
N GLU A 93 -3.85 -4.25 35.85
CA GLU A 93 -4.45 -3.32 34.89
C GLU A 93 -5.00 -4.05 33.67
N LEU A 94 -4.20 -4.96 33.09
CA LEU A 94 -4.63 -5.78 31.96
C LEU A 94 -5.86 -6.63 32.32
N LYS A 95 -5.88 -7.23 33.52
CA LYS A 95 -7.02 -8.01 34.01
C LYS A 95 -8.28 -7.16 34.16
N SER A 96 -8.15 -5.91 34.63
CA SER A 96 -9.28 -4.98 34.72
C SER A 96 -9.81 -4.65 33.32
N ALA A 97 -8.93 -4.25 32.40
CA ALA A 97 -9.32 -3.90 31.03
C ALA A 97 -10.01 -5.06 30.30
N ILE A 98 -9.56 -6.31 30.51
CA ILE A 98 -10.22 -7.50 29.95
C ILE A 98 -11.63 -7.68 30.51
N ARG A 99 -11.83 -7.42 31.82
CA ARG A 99 -13.17 -7.52 32.42
C ARG A 99 -14.12 -6.49 31.81
N ASP A 100 -13.68 -5.26 31.62
CA ASP A 100 -14.50 -4.19 31.04
C ASP A 100 -14.95 -4.52 29.61
N VAL A 101 -14.15 -5.28 28.85
CA VAL A 101 -14.51 -5.74 27.49
C VAL A 101 -15.48 -6.93 27.51
N ILE A 102 -15.29 -7.88 28.44
CA ILE A 102 -16.12 -9.10 28.51
C ILE A 102 -17.48 -8.83 29.17
N ALA A 103 -17.48 -8.01 30.21
CA ALA A 103 -18.65 -7.61 30.98
C ALA A 103 -18.72 -6.08 30.99
N PRO A 104 -19.05 -5.45 29.84
CA PRO A 104 -19.31 -4.03 29.82
C PRO A 104 -20.53 -3.78 30.71
N GLU A 105 -20.32 -3.11 31.85
CA GLU A 105 -21.41 -2.68 32.71
C GLU A 105 -22.43 -1.92 31.85
N PRO A 106 -23.72 -2.31 31.87
CA PRO A 106 -24.73 -1.61 31.11
C PRO A 106 -24.76 -0.18 31.62
N ALA A 107 -24.47 0.79 30.74
CA ALA A 107 -24.61 2.20 31.07
C ALA A 107 -26.03 2.38 31.60
N THR A 108 -26.16 2.64 32.90
CA THR A 108 -27.42 2.94 33.57
C THR A 108 -27.99 4.16 32.86
N GLN A 109 -28.91 3.92 31.92
CA GLN A 109 -29.69 4.97 31.31
C GLN A 109 -30.68 5.41 32.38
N GLU A 110 -30.26 6.35 33.20
CA GLU A 110 -31.18 7.22 33.95
C GLU A 110 -32.04 7.91 32.89
N SER A 111 -33.20 7.31 32.63
CA SER A 111 -34.26 7.88 31.82
C SER A 111 -35.04 8.81 32.76
N GLU A 112 -34.92 10.11 32.53
CA GLU A 112 -35.83 11.12 33.05
C GLU A 112 -36.71 11.64 31.90
#